data_AF-A0A239BHA0-F1
#
_entry.id   AF-A0A239BHA0-F1
#
_cell.length_a   1.000
_cell.length_b   1.000
_cell.length_c   1.000
_cell.angle_alpha   90.00
_cell.angle_beta   90.00
_cell.angle_gamma   90.00
#
_symmetry.space_group_name_H-M   'P 1'
#
loop_
_entity.id
_entity.type
_entity.pdbx_description
1 polymer ?
#
loop_
_entity_poly.entity_id
_entity_poly.type
_entity_poly.pdbx_seq_one_letter_code
_entity_poly.pdbx_strand_id
1 'polypeptide(L)'
;MKRLAIIVALLPAAVSAQMDGHAHGDYVMGMNLGTATEGGQGAFAALAEIVSLLSADPDTDWSKVDIGALRRHLQDMDQLAMTVDAVEKPIPGGLKITILRDSPGAKAAWRMVPAHTPVLTAETGWKSDVAVQEDRIIWTVTSDSAEAQVRGLGFFGLMATGNHHPAHHLAIARGAAPH
;
A
#
# COMPACT_ATOMS: atom_id res chain seq x y z
N MET A 1 -24.74 -78.14 -13.19
CA MET A 1 -23.53 -78.43 -12.38
C MET A 1 -22.74 -77.13 -12.31
N LYS A 2 -23.12 -76.23 -11.39
CA LYS A 2 -22.49 -75.90 -10.09
C LYS A 2 -21.10 -75.24 -10.24
N ARG A 3 -21.11 -73.90 -10.18
CA ARG A 3 -19.96 -72.98 -10.12
C ARG A 3 -19.35 -73.05 -8.72
N LEU A 4 -18.05 -73.26 -8.62
CA LEU A 4 -17.30 -73.33 -7.36
C LEU A 4 -16.78 -71.94 -6.99
N ALA A 5 -17.10 -71.49 -5.77
CA ALA A 5 -16.65 -70.24 -5.19
C ALA A 5 -15.25 -70.40 -4.58
N ILE A 6 -14.38 -69.41 -4.75
CA ILE A 6 -13.09 -69.30 -4.05
C ILE A 6 -13.21 -68.17 -3.05
N ILE A 7 -13.11 -68.50 -1.77
CA ILE A 7 -13.04 -67.57 -0.63
C ILE A 7 -11.56 -67.27 -0.37
N VAL A 8 -11.18 -66.00 -0.45
CA VAL A 8 -9.84 -65.51 -0.08
C VAL A 8 -9.86 -65.16 1.41
N ALA A 9 -9.03 -65.83 2.21
CA ALA A 9 -8.82 -65.52 3.62
C ALA A 9 -7.66 -64.52 3.76
N LEU A 10 -7.92 -63.38 4.40
CA LEU A 10 -6.90 -62.40 4.79
C LEU A 10 -6.10 -62.90 6.00
N LEU A 11 -4.77 -62.78 5.95
CA LEU A 11 -3.86 -62.92 7.10
C LEU A 11 -3.37 -61.53 7.54
N PRO A 12 -3.22 -61.26 8.86
CA PRO A 12 -2.71 -60.00 9.37
C PRO A 12 -1.17 -59.97 9.35
N ALA A 13 -0.58 -58.93 8.75
CA ALA A 13 0.86 -58.67 8.84
C ALA A 13 1.17 -57.87 10.11
N ALA A 14 2.12 -58.37 10.89
CA ALA A 14 2.64 -57.75 12.09
C ALA A 14 3.50 -56.51 11.79
N VAL A 15 3.44 -55.55 12.69
CA VAL A 15 4.26 -54.33 12.74
C VAL A 15 5.74 -54.69 12.92
N SER A 16 6.63 -54.01 12.18
CA SER A 16 8.05 -53.92 12.50
C SER A 16 8.44 -52.45 12.57
N ALA A 17 9.06 -52.06 13.69
CA ALA A 17 9.69 -50.76 13.89
C ALA A 17 11.20 -50.96 14.12
N GLN A 18 11.98 -49.96 13.67
CA GLN A 18 13.42 -49.73 13.87
C GLN A 18 14.37 -50.71 13.14
N MET A 19 15.46 -50.30 12.50
CA MET A 19 16.36 -49.13 12.59
C MET A 19 17.08 -49.00 11.25
N ASP A 20 17.41 -47.80 10.79
CA ASP A 20 18.64 -47.58 10.02
C ASP A 20 19.15 -46.17 10.26
N GLY A 21 20.40 -46.10 10.73
CA GLY A 21 21.11 -44.87 11.01
C GLY A 21 21.60 -44.24 9.70
N HIS A 22 21.33 -42.96 9.52
CA HIS A 22 21.95 -42.17 8.47
C HIS A 22 22.81 -41.07 9.06
N ALA A 23 24.07 -41.12 8.65
CA ALA A 23 25.17 -40.28 9.03
C ALA A 23 24.92 -38.81 8.69
N HIS A 24 25.37 -37.92 9.57
CA HIS A 24 25.52 -36.51 9.30
C HIS A 24 26.79 -36.30 8.44
N GLY A 25 26.61 -36.15 7.13
CA GLY A 25 27.67 -35.81 6.18
C GLY A 25 27.08 -35.07 4.98
N ASP A 26 27.71 -33.96 4.62
CA ASP A 26 27.40 -33.03 3.52
C ASP A 26 26.13 -32.17 3.62
N TYR A 27 26.22 -31.11 4.45
CA TYR A 27 25.44 -29.89 4.30
C TYR A 27 26.27 -28.78 3.65
N VAL A 28 26.56 -28.87 2.35
CA VAL A 28 26.80 -27.67 1.54
C VAL A 28 26.39 -27.92 0.09
N MET A 29 25.50 -27.06 -0.41
CA MET A 29 25.04 -26.86 -1.79
C MET A 29 23.53 -27.09 -1.95
N GLY A 30 22.79 -26.07 -1.55
CA GLY A 30 21.35 -26.00 -1.75
C GLY A 30 20.66 -25.15 -0.70
N MET A 31 21.16 -23.93 -0.43
CA MET A 31 20.26 -22.90 0.08
C MET A 31 19.29 -22.58 -1.05
N ASN A 32 18.22 -23.38 -1.13
CA ASN A 32 16.96 -22.93 -1.66
C ASN A 32 16.54 -21.78 -0.74
N LEU A 33 16.97 -20.56 -1.08
CA LEU A 33 16.30 -19.34 -0.65
C LEU A 33 14.95 -19.34 -1.37
N GLY A 34 14.09 -20.28 -0.97
CA GLY A 34 12.67 -20.24 -1.20
C GLY A 34 12.20 -18.97 -0.53
N THR A 35 12.12 -17.95 -1.37
CA THR A 35 11.87 -16.55 -1.08
C THR A 35 10.70 -16.41 -0.12
N ALA A 36 10.92 -15.80 1.05
CA ALA A 36 9.81 -15.25 1.80
C ALA A 36 9.18 -14.14 0.95
N THR A 37 8.09 -14.45 0.26
CA THR A 37 7.22 -13.45 -0.38
C THR A 37 6.16 -13.05 0.64
N GLU A 38 6.58 -12.52 1.78
CA GLU A 38 5.63 -11.82 2.65
C GLU A 38 5.29 -10.49 1.98
N GLY A 39 4.40 -10.54 0.97
CA GLY A 39 3.66 -9.38 0.51
C GLY A 39 2.66 -8.96 1.58
N GLY A 40 3.15 -8.61 2.77
CA GLY A 40 2.36 -8.22 3.92
C GLY A 40 2.15 -6.71 3.88
N GLN A 41 0.90 -6.27 3.74
CA GLN A 41 0.41 -4.89 3.87
C GLN A 41 1.22 -3.84 3.09
N GLY A 42 0.63 -3.20 2.07
CA GLY A 42 1.34 -2.22 1.21
C GLY A 42 2.20 -1.19 1.94
N ALA A 43 1.81 -0.77 3.15
CA ALA A 43 2.63 0.07 4.02
C ALA A 43 3.94 -0.58 4.51
N PHE A 44 3.90 -1.84 4.97
CA PHE A 44 5.11 -2.54 5.42
C PHE A 44 6.04 -2.88 4.25
N ALA A 45 5.47 -3.23 3.09
CA ALA A 45 6.24 -3.38 1.86
C ALA A 45 6.96 -2.08 1.45
N ALA A 46 6.27 -0.94 1.52
CA ALA A 46 6.88 0.37 1.27
C ALA A 46 7.99 0.70 2.29
N LEU A 47 7.80 0.38 3.56
CA LEU A 47 8.84 0.56 4.58
C LEU A 47 10.07 -0.31 4.29
N ALA A 48 9.87 -1.59 3.95
CA ALA A 48 10.95 -2.52 3.64
C ALA A 48 11.74 -2.08 2.40
N GLU A 49 11.05 -1.64 1.35
CA GLU A 49 11.68 -1.08 0.14
C GLU A 49 12.56 0.13 0.47
N ILE A 50 12.03 1.10 1.20
CA ILE A 50 12.78 2.30 1.56
C ILE A 50 13.97 2.00 2.46
N VAL A 51 13.83 1.09 3.44
CA VAL A 51 14.96 0.64 4.27
C VAL A 51 16.04 -0.03 3.42
N SER A 52 15.65 -0.84 2.43
CA SER A 52 16.60 -1.46 1.49
C SER A 52 17.34 -0.42 0.66
N LEU A 53 16.64 0.60 0.15
CA LEU A 53 17.26 1.68 -0.64
C LEU A 53 18.25 2.50 0.19
N LEU A 54 17.88 2.89 1.41
CA LEU A 54 18.77 3.62 2.32
C LEU A 54 20.00 2.79 2.71
N SER A 55 19.82 1.48 2.95
CA SER A 55 20.92 0.59 3.34
C SER A 55 21.92 0.33 2.20
N ALA A 56 21.45 0.37 0.95
CA ALA A 56 22.28 0.17 -0.24
C ALA A 56 23.04 1.43 -0.68
N ASP A 57 22.60 2.61 -0.24
CA ASP A 57 23.20 3.90 -0.55
C ASP A 57 24.30 4.25 0.49
N PRO A 58 25.60 4.20 0.12
CA PRO A 58 26.70 4.48 1.04
C PRO A 58 26.74 5.95 1.51
N ASP A 59 26.05 6.85 0.80
CA ASP A 59 25.98 8.28 1.11
C ASP A 59 24.77 8.61 2.01
N THR A 60 24.01 7.61 2.46
CA THR A 60 22.90 7.81 3.41
C THR A 60 23.40 8.46 4.70
N ASP A 61 22.90 9.66 4.98
CA ASP A 61 23.10 10.34 6.26
C ASP A 61 22.16 9.75 7.31
N TRP A 62 22.62 8.71 7.99
CA TRP A 62 21.89 8.01 9.04
C TRP A 62 21.48 8.90 10.23
N SER A 63 22.11 10.08 10.40
CA SER A 63 21.72 11.03 11.45
C SER A 63 20.41 11.77 11.14
N LYS A 64 19.97 11.77 9.87
CA LYS A 64 18.73 12.42 9.40
C LYS A 64 17.59 11.47 9.12
N VAL A 65 17.85 10.16 9.07
CA VAL A 65 16.83 9.16 8.72
C VAL A 65 15.70 9.15 9.74
N ASP A 66 14.45 9.28 9.28
CA ASP A 66 13.24 9.16 10.11
C ASP A 66 12.21 8.23 9.46
N ILE A 67 12.37 6.92 9.67
CA ILE A 67 11.39 5.90 9.27
C ILE A 67 10.06 6.08 10.01
N GLY A 68 10.08 6.67 11.21
CA GLY A 68 8.87 7.01 11.95
C GLY A 68 8.02 8.05 11.21
N ALA A 69 8.63 9.05 10.57
CA ALA A 69 7.93 10.02 9.73
C ALA A 69 7.28 9.35 8.52
N LEU A 70 8.01 8.47 7.83
CA LEU A 70 7.44 7.71 6.71
C LEU A 70 6.26 6.85 7.17
N ARG A 71 6.38 6.13 8.30
CA ARG A 71 5.28 5.33 8.85
C ARG A 71 4.05 6.17 9.20
N ARG A 72 4.23 7.39 9.73
CA ARG A 72 3.12 8.33 9.98
C ARG A 72 2.47 8.78 8.67
N HIS A 73 3.26 9.06 7.64
CA HIS A 73 2.75 9.39 6.31
C HIS A 73 1.94 8.24 5.69
N LEU A 74 2.44 7.00 5.76
CA LEU A 74 1.72 5.82 5.29
C LEU A 74 0.41 5.58 6.05
N GLN A 75 0.37 5.90 7.35
CA GLN A 75 -0.87 5.88 8.13
C GLN A 75 -1.86 6.94 7.63
N ASP A 76 -1.39 8.13 7.24
CA ASP A 76 -2.26 9.14 6.63
C ASP A 76 -2.83 8.65 5.30
N MET A 77 -2.00 8.00 4.45
CA MET A 77 -2.46 7.42 3.19
C MET A 77 -3.53 6.36 3.40
N ASP A 78 -3.35 5.45 4.37
CA ASP A 78 -4.33 4.43 4.71
C ASP A 78 -5.65 5.05 5.21
N GLN A 79 -5.57 6.02 6.13
CA GLN A 79 -6.75 6.75 6.61
C GLN A 79 -7.45 7.50 5.48
N LEU A 80 -6.69 8.10 4.56
CA LEU A 80 -7.23 8.80 3.42
C LEU A 80 -7.93 7.84 2.45
N ALA A 81 -7.37 6.67 2.17
CA ALA A 81 -7.93 5.71 1.23
C ALA A 81 -9.12 4.94 1.79
N MET A 82 -9.08 4.59 3.09
CA MET A 82 -10.02 3.63 3.68
C MET A 82 -11.03 4.25 4.63
N THR A 83 -10.78 5.48 5.10
CA THR A 83 -11.57 6.06 6.21
C THR A 83 -12.17 7.42 5.89
N VAL A 84 -11.56 8.24 5.02
CA VAL A 84 -12.06 9.60 4.75
C VAL A 84 -13.49 9.58 4.23
N ASP A 85 -14.34 10.36 4.90
CA ASP A 85 -15.70 10.66 4.43
C ASP A 85 -15.69 11.95 3.61
N ALA A 86 -15.83 11.81 2.30
CA ALA A 86 -15.80 12.89 1.32
C ALA A 86 -17.16 13.04 0.62
N VAL A 87 -17.75 14.23 0.72
CA VAL A 87 -18.99 14.56 0.03
C VAL A 87 -18.65 15.16 -1.33
N GLU A 88 -19.01 14.42 -2.39
CA GLU A 88 -18.74 14.77 -3.77
C GLU A 88 -19.95 15.40 -4.45
N LYS A 89 -19.78 16.58 -5.06
CA LYS A 89 -20.80 17.27 -5.82
C LYS A 89 -20.28 17.63 -7.21
N PRO A 90 -20.85 17.07 -8.29
CA PRO A 90 -20.59 17.52 -9.64
C PRO A 90 -20.86 19.02 -9.80
N ILE A 91 -19.96 19.73 -10.47
CA ILE A 91 -20.08 21.15 -10.84
C ILE A 91 -19.72 21.33 -12.31
N PRO A 92 -20.13 22.42 -12.99
CA PRO A 92 -19.66 22.69 -14.35
C PRO A 92 -18.13 22.60 -14.44
N GLY A 93 -17.61 21.85 -15.41
CA GLY A 93 -16.17 21.65 -15.61
C GLY A 93 -15.51 20.61 -14.69
N GLY A 94 -16.20 20.03 -13.70
CA GLY A 94 -15.59 18.99 -12.87
C GLY A 94 -16.33 18.63 -11.59
N LEU A 95 -15.60 18.66 -10.47
CA LEU A 95 -16.03 18.10 -9.19
C LEU A 95 -15.65 19.04 -8.03
N LYS A 96 -16.58 19.21 -7.09
CA LYS A 96 -16.32 19.82 -5.79
C LYS A 96 -16.44 18.76 -4.70
N ILE A 97 -15.42 18.66 -3.86
CA ILE A 97 -15.31 17.71 -2.77
C ILE A 97 -15.31 18.48 -1.46
N THR A 98 -16.09 18.04 -0.49
CA THR A 98 -16.15 18.63 0.85
C THR A 98 -15.88 17.57 1.92
N ILE A 99 -14.98 17.87 2.85
CA ILE A 99 -14.64 17.00 3.98
C ILE A 99 -14.83 17.83 5.26
N LEU A 100 -15.62 17.35 6.21
CA LEU A 100 -15.87 18.03 7.48
C LEU A 100 -14.74 17.73 8.47
N ARG A 101 -14.42 18.67 9.38
CA ARG A 101 -13.30 18.52 10.32
C ARG A 101 -13.43 17.29 11.21
N ASP A 102 -14.64 16.99 11.63
CA ASP A 102 -14.93 15.92 12.59
C ASP A 102 -15.38 14.62 11.91
N SER A 103 -15.30 14.54 10.57
CA SER A 103 -15.61 13.31 9.85
C SER A 103 -14.47 12.27 9.99
N PRO A 104 -14.76 10.98 9.81
CA PRO A 104 -13.73 9.94 9.81
C PRO A 104 -12.60 10.28 8.82
N GLY A 105 -11.35 10.01 9.21
CA GLY A 105 -10.17 10.26 8.37
C GLY A 105 -9.80 11.74 8.13
N ALA A 106 -10.61 12.71 8.59
CA ALA A 106 -10.43 14.13 8.29
C ALA A 106 -9.02 14.66 8.64
N LYS A 107 -8.42 14.21 9.75
CA LYS A 107 -7.06 14.62 10.12
C LYS A 107 -6.03 14.30 9.04
N ALA A 108 -6.15 13.17 8.34
CA ALA A 108 -5.26 12.81 7.24
C ALA A 108 -5.54 13.70 6.03
N ALA A 109 -6.82 13.93 5.69
CA ALA A 109 -7.21 14.84 4.61
C ALA A 109 -6.67 16.27 4.81
N TRP A 110 -6.67 16.79 6.04
CA TRP A 110 -6.11 18.11 6.37
C TRP A 110 -4.62 18.25 6.11
N ARG A 111 -3.86 17.15 6.20
CA ARG A 111 -2.44 17.15 5.85
C ARG A 111 -2.24 16.91 4.35
N MET A 112 -2.99 15.97 3.78
CA MET A 112 -2.71 15.46 2.43
C MET A 112 -3.33 16.28 1.30
N VAL A 113 -4.59 16.71 1.42
CA VAL A 113 -5.31 17.36 0.31
C VAL A 113 -4.64 18.67 -0.11
N PRO A 114 -4.22 19.56 0.80
CA PRO A 114 -3.51 20.78 0.40
C PRO A 114 -2.19 20.49 -0.31
N ALA A 115 -1.43 19.49 0.14
CA ALA A 115 -0.17 19.09 -0.47
C ALA A 115 -0.37 18.45 -1.86
N HIS A 116 -1.46 17.70 -2.08
CA HIS A 116 -1.76 17.05 -3.36
C HIS A 116 -2.37 18.00 -4.39
N THR A 117 -2.92 19.14 -3.97
CA THR A 117 -3.56 20.11 -4.87
C THR A 117 -2.61 20.59 -5.98
N PRO A 118 -1.40 21.14 -5.69
CA PRO A 118 -0.47 21.55 -6.74
C PRO A 118 0.16 20.38 -7.50
N VAL A 119 0.30 19.20 -6.86
CA VAL A 119 0.80 17.99 -7.52
C VAL A 119 -0.15 17.54 -8.62
N LEU A 120 -1.45 17.49 -8.33
CA LEU A 120 -2.46 17.11 -9.32
C LEU A 120 -2.44 18.07 -10.52
N THR A 121 -2.30 19.38 -10.28
CA THR A 121 -2.15 20.35 -11.36
C THR A 121 -0.89 20.10 -12.19
N ALA A 122 0.24 19.79 -11.57
CA ALA A 122 1.48 19.50 -12.29
C ALA A 122 1.38 18.21 -13.14
N GLU A 123 0.74 17.17 -12.62
CA GLU A 123 0.62 15.86 -13.27
C GLU A 123 -0.41 15.85 -14.43
N THR A 124 -1.47 16.66 -14.33
CA THR A 124 -2.63 16.58 -15.23
C THR A 124 -2.89 17.84 -16.06
N GLY A 125 -2.37 18.99 -15.63
CA GLY A 125 -2.74 20.29 -16.16
C GLY A 125 -4.15 20.77 -15.76
N TRP A 126 -4.88 20.02 -14.92
CA TRP A 126 -6.20 20.44 -14.43
C TRP A 126 -6.07 21.54 -13.38
N LYS A 127 -7.10 22.39 -13.31
CA LYS A 127 -7.21 23.38 -12.23
C LYS A 127 -7.62 22.65 -10.95
N SER A 128 -6.83 22.82 -9.91
CA SER A 128 -7.01 22.17 -8.61
C SER A 128 -6.86 23.24 -7.55
N ASP A 129 -7.95 23.56 -6.85
CA ASP A 129 -8.00 24.63 -5.86
C ASP A 129 -8.57 24.10 -4.55
N VAL A 130 -7.90 24.41 -3.43
CA VAL A 130 -8.32 23.98 -2.10
C VAL A 130 -8.51 25.17 -1.17
N ALA A 131 -9.65 25.18 -0.48
CA ALA A 131 -9.93 26.10 0.61
C ALA A 131 -10.01 25.31 1.92
N VAL A 132 -9.07 25.58 2.83
CA VAL A 132 -9.09 25.04 4.19
C VAL A 132 -9.78 26.05 5.09
N GLN A 133 -10.92 25.67 5.66
CA GLN A 133 -11.70 26.48 6.58
C GLN A 133 -11.61 25.91 7.99
N GLU A 134 -12.23 26.60 8.95
CA GLU A 134 -12.28 26.12 10.32
C GLU A 134 -13.01 24.78 10.41
N ASP A 135 -14.16 24.59 9.78
CA ASP A 135 -14.99 23.38 9.94
C ASP A 135 -14.89 22.38 8.77
N ARG A 136 -14.26 22.76 7.65
CA ARG A 136 -14.24 21.96 6.42
C ARG A 136 -13.04 22.21 5.52
N ILE A 137 -12.73 21.23 4.67
CA ILE A 137 -11.97 21.42 3.44
C ILE A 137 -12.96 21.46 2.27
N ILE A 138 -12.75 22.38 1.34
CA ILE A 138 -13.40 22.38 0.04
C ILE A 138 -12.31 22.26 -1.02
N TRP A 139 -12.27 21.13 -1.73
CA TRP A 139 -11.36 20.91 -2.85
C TRP A 139 -12.15 20.90 -4.15
N THR A 140 -11.73 21.72 -5.11
CA THR A 140 -12.38 21.87 -6.41
C THR A 140 -11.40 21.50 -7.50
N VAL A 141 -11.77 20.55 -8.36
CA VAL A 141 -10.98 20.16 -9.52
C VAL A 141 -11.82 20.37 -10.77
N THR A 142 -11.25 21.08 -11.75
CA THR A 142 -11.92 21.37 -13.02
C THR A 142 -11.00 21.21 -14.22
N SER A 143 -11.59 20.83 -15.35
CA SER A 143 -10.92 20.68 -16.64
C SER A 143 -11.89 21.00 -17.77
N ASP A 144 -11.44 21.79 -18.75
CA ASP A 144 -12.26 22.18 -19.91
C ASP A 144 -12.49 21.00 -20.88
N SER A 145 -11.62 19.99 -20.86
CA SER A 145 -11.67 18.83 -21.78
C SER A 145 -11.88 17.48 -21.09
N ALA A 146 -11.71 17.40 -19.77
CA ALA A 146 -11.72 16.14 -19.02
C ALA A 146 -12.77 16.11 -17.89
N GLU A 147 -13.85 16.89 -17.99
CA GLU A 147 -14.91 16.96 -16.97
C GLU A 147 -15.42 15.56 -16.53
N ALA A 148 -15.70 14.68 -17.49
CA ALA A 148 -16.19 13.33 -17.20
C ALA A 148 -15.14 12.47 -16.47
N GLN A 149 -13.86 12.65 -16.79
CA GLN A 149 -12.77 11.93 -16.14
C GLN A 149 -12.57 12.42 -14.70
N VAL A 150 -12.56 13.74 -14.47
CA VAL A 150 -12.47 14.32 -13.13
C VAL A 150 -13.59 13.80 -12.24
N ARG A 151 -14.82 13.76 -12.75
CA ARG A 151 -15.97 13.21 -12.00
C ARG A 151 -15.89 11.70 -11.82
N GLY A 152 -15.43 10.97 -12.83
CA GLY A 152 -15.30 9.51 -12.78
C GLY A 152 -14.23 9.03 -11.81
N LEU A 153 -13.16 9.81 -11.63
CA LEU A 153 -12.12 9.54 -10.64
C LEU A 153 -12.62 9.74 -9.20
N GLY A 154 -13.49 10.73 -8.97
CA GLY A 154 -13.93 11.10 -7.62
C GLY A 154 -12.77 11.51 -6.73
N PHE A 155 -13.00 11.66 -5.42
CA PHE A 155 -11.97 12.07 -4.47
C PHE A 155 -10.78 11.10 -4.44
N PHE A 156 -11.05 9.80 -4.31
CA PHE A 156 -9.99 8.80 -4.15
C PHE A 156 -9.15 8.61 -5.41
N GLY A 157 -9.77 8.64 -6.59
CA GLY A 157 -9.04 8.57 -7.86
C GLY A 157 -8.18 9.82 -8.11
N LEU A 158 -8.68 11.00 -7.73
CA LEU A 158 -7.90 12.24 -7.82
C LEU A 158 -6.68 12.20 -6.87
N MET A 159 -6.84 11.69 -5.65
CA MET A 159 -5.74 11.52 -4.69
C MET A 159 -4.72 10.46 -5.13
N ALA A 160 -5.14 9.47 -5.91
CA ALA A 160 -4.29 8.40 -6.46
C ALA A 160 -3.72 8.73 -7.85
N THR A 161 -3.97 9.92 -8.40
CA THR A 161 -3.47 10.31 -9.73
C THR A 161 -2.01 10.77 -9.64
N GLY A 162 -1.16 10.24 -10.52
CA GLY A 162 0.28 10.50 -10.56
C GLY A 162 1.10 9.36 -9.93
N ASN A 163 2.43 9.46 -10.00
CA ASN A 163 3.36 8.48 -9.41
C ASN A 163 4.47 9.15 -8.57
N HIS A 164 4.10 10.14 -7.75
CA HIS A 164 5.05 10.89 -6.92
C HIS A 164 5.39 10.21 -5.59
N HIS A 165 4.59 9.24 -5.13
CA HIS A 165 4.76 8.63 -3.81
C HIS A 165 6.10 7.90 -3.61
N PRO A 166 6.69 7.15 -4.55
CA PRO A 166 7.97 6.49 -4.31
C PRO A 166 9.11 7.48 -4.00
N ALA A 167 9.24 8.52 -4.81
CA ALA A 167 10.24 9.57 -4.58
C ALA A 167 9.96 10.35 -3.29
N HIS A 168 8.70 10.63 -3.02
CA HIS A 168 8.26 11.31 -1.81
C HIS A 168 8.54 10.50 -0.55
N HIS A 169 8.23 9.20 -0.54
CA HIS A 169 8.52 8.29 0.58
C HIS A 169 10.01 8.27 0.92
N LEU A 170 10.87 8.19 -0.09
CA LEU A 170 12.31 8.24 0.10
C LEU A 170 12.78 9.59 0.67
N ALA A 171 12.21 10.71 0.20
CA ALA A 171 12.52 12.03 0.71
C ALA A 171 12.13 12.18 2.20
N ILE A 172 10.93 11.72 2.58
CA ILE A 172 10.47 11.71 3.98
C ILE A 172 11.41 10.87 4.84
N ALA A 173 11.77 9.67 4.38
CA ALA A 173 12.65 8.79 5.12
C ALA A 173 14.06 9.37 5.31
N ARG A 174 14.50 10.25 4.39
CA ARG A 174 15.74 11.04 4.49
C ARG A 174 15.60 12.31 5.35
N GLY A 175 14.44 12.54 5.97
CA GLY A 175 14.19 13.63 6.92
C GLY A 175 13.43 14.83 6.34
N ALA A 176 12.89 14.74 5.12
CA ALA A 176 12.03 15.79 4.57
C ALA A 176 10.64 15.83 5.26
N ALA A 177 9.97 16.98 5.15
CA ALA A 177 8.60 17.12 5.64
C ALA A 177 7.63 16.21 4.84
N PRO A 178 6.66 15.55 5.50
CA PRO A 178 5.78 14.57 4.85
C PRO A 178 4.68 15.16 3.98
N HIS A 179 4.28 16.41 4.21
CA HIS A 179 3.23 17.12 3.46
C HIS A 179 3.52 18.61 3.51
#